data_AF-A0A9X2KWH8-F1
#
_entry.id   AF-A0A9X2KWH8-F1
#
_cell.length_a   1.000
_cell.length_b   1.000
_cell.length_c   1.000
_cell.angle_alpha   90.00
_cell.angle_beta   90.00
_cell.angle_gamma   90.00
#
_symmetry.space_group_name_H-M   'P 1'
#
loop_
_entity.id
_entity.type
_entity.pdbx_description
1 polymer ?
#
loop_
_entity_poly.entity_id
_entity_poly.type
_entity_poly.pdbx_seq_one_letter_code
_entity_poly.pdbx_strand_id
1 'polypeptide(L)' 'MRLLSLSKSGDNYLVKARTIRRIFGITISTTVQEYINRVNENEWYSIEGKKITDYRKTQLDKWLKDHQRFIEH' A
#
# COMPACT_ATOMS: atom_id res chain seq x y z
N MET A 1 -4.60 -7.34 3.76
CA MET A 1 -3.68 -6.30 4.25
C MET A 1 -4.47 -5.32 5.11
N ARG A 2 -3.84 -4.65 6.07
CA ARG A 2 -4.46 -3.57 6.85
C ARG A 2 -3.65 -2.30 6.66
N LEU A 3 -4.30 -1.22 6.20
CA LEU A 3 -3.67 0.09 6.09
C LEU A 3 -3.24 0.57 7.48
N LEU A 4 -1.98 1.02 7.59
CA LEU A 4 -1.47 1.67 8.79
C LEU A 4 -1.36 3.19 8.57
N SER A 5 -0.81 3.60 7.43
CA SER A 5 -0.72 5.01 7.05
C SER A 5 -0.67 5.15 5.54
N LEU A 6 -1.19 6.28 5.05
CA LEU A 6 -1.03 6.74 3.68
C LEU A 6 -0.69 8.23 3.74
N SER A 7 0.39 8.63 3.06
CA SER A 7 0.86 10.01 3.03
C SER A 7 1.42 10.36 1.66
N LYS A 8 1.28 11.64 1.27
CA LYS A 8 1.97 12.20 0.10
C LYS A 8 3.33 12.76 0.52
N SER A 9 4.37 12.47 -0.26
CA SER A 9 5.73 12.97 -0.06
C SER A 9 6.31 13.38 -1.41
N GLY A 10 6.27 14.68 -1.71
CA GLY A 10 6.60 15.21 -3.04
C GLY A 10 5.69 14.61 -4.11
N ASP A 11 6.30 14.04 -5.15
CA ASP A 11 5.61 13.40 -6.29
C ASP A 11 5.28 11.91 -6.04
N ASN A 12 5.28 11.48 -4.78
CA ASN A 12 5.05 10.09 -4.42
C ASN A 12 3.99 9.94 -3.34
N TYR A 13 3.22 8.86 -3.42
CA TYR A 13 2.41 8.38 -2.30
C TYR A 13 3.12 7.22 -1.61
N LEU A 14 3.19 7.30 -0.29
CA LEU A 14 3.76 6.27 0.57
C LEU A 14 2.62 5.60 1.34
N VAL A 15 2.54 4.27 1.24
CA VAL A 15 1.59 3.46 2.00
C VAL A 15 2.36 2.51 2.90
N LYS A 16 2.07 2.55 4.20
CA LYS A 16 2.47 1.52 5.15
C LYS A 16 1.28 0.60 5.41
N ALA A 17 1.46 -0.70 5.20
CA ALA A 17 0.42 -1.68 5.47
C ALA A 17 0.96 -2.88 6.24
N ARG A 18 0.13 -3.41 7.13
CA ARG A 18 0.38 -4.66 7.83
C ARG A 18 -0.21 -5.82 7.03
N THR A 19 0.63 -6.80 6.72
CA THR A 19 0.23 -8.09 6.16
C THR A 19 0.28 -9.14 7.24
N ILE A 20 -0.81 -9.88 7.41
CA ILE A 20 -0.91 -10.98 8.37
C ILE A 20 -0.99 -12.27 7.55
N ARG A 21 -0.06 -13.20 7.77
CA ARG A 21 -0.16 -14.55 7.22
C ARG A 21 -0.79 -15.46 8.27
N ARG A 22 -1.88 -16.11 7.89
CA ARG A 22 -2.58 -17.09 8.71
C ARG A 22 -2.56 -18.44 8.03
N ILE A 23 -2.39 -19.50 8.82
CA ILE A 23 -2.52 -20.89 8.39
C ILE A 23 -3.44 -21.57 9.40
N PHE A 24 -4.51 -22.22 8.93
CA PHE A 24 -5.54 -22.85 9.78
C PHE A 24 -6.07 -21.97 10.94
N GLY A 25 -6.29 -20.68 10.67
CA GLY A 25 -6.78 -19.71 11.67
C GLY A 25 -5.72 -19.18 12.64
N ILE A 26 -4.54 -19.80 12.69
CA ILE A 26 -3.41 -19.38 13.52
C ILE A 26 -2.62 -18.31 12.78
N THR A 27 -2.28 -17.21 13.47
CA THR A 27 -1.41 -16.16 12.91
C THR A 27 0.04 -16.63 12.97
N ILE A 28 0.64 -16.86 11.80
CA ILE A 28 2.02 -17.35 11.68
C ILE A 28 3.01 -16.18 11.65
N SER A 29 2.66 -15.12 10.93
CA SER A 29 3.51 -13.94 10.87
C SER A 29 2.72 -12.68 10.61
N THR A 30 3.26 -11.58 11.13
CA THR A 30 2.78 -10.23 10.87
C THR A 30 3.97 -9.43 10.36
N THR A 31 3.84 -8.85 9.17
CA THR A 31 4.90 -8.06 8.54
C THR A 31 4.35 -6.70 8.18
N VAL A 32 5.10 -5.64 8.48
CA VAL A 32 4.82 -4.31 7.96
C VAL A 32 5.56 -4.16 6.64
N GLN A 33 4.84 -3.75 5.61
CA GLN A 33 5.38 -3.50 4.28
C GLN A 33 5.10 -2.06 3.89
N GLU A 34 6.06 -1.47 3.20
CA GLU A 34 5.97 -0.11 2.68
C GLU A 34 5.91 -0.16 1.16
N TYR A 35 5.01 0.64 0.60
CA TYR A 35 4.78 0.75 -0.83
C TYR A 35 4.89 2.21 -1.24
N ILE A 36 5.42 2.42 -2.44
CA ILE A 36 5.54 3.73 -3.07
C ILE A 36 4.78 3.71 -4.39
N ASN A 37 3.93 4.70 -4.60
CA ASN A 37 3.35 5.03 -5.90
C ASN A 37 4.02 6.30 -6.39
N ARG A 38 4.65 6.23 -7.56
CA ARG A 38 5.17 7.41 -8.23
C ARG A 38 4.04 7.99 -9.06
N VAL A 39 3.63 9.23 -8.77
CA VAL A 39 2.46 9.88 -9.41
C VAL A 39 2.60 9.88 -10.94
N ASN A 40 3.83 10.06 -11.44
CA ASN A 40 4.12 10.12 -12.88
C ASN A 40 4.02 8.75 -13.58
N GLU A 41 4.26 7.65 -12.87
CA GLU A 41 4.23 6.31 -13.44
C GLU A 41 2.89 5.62 -13.19
N ASN A 42 2.11 6.07 -12.19
CA ASN A 42 0.87 5.44 -11.73
C ASN A 42 1.05 3.94 -11.41
N GLU A 43 2.27 3.55 -11.08
CA GLU A 43 2.64 2.20 -10.69
C GLU A 43 3.07 2.16 -9.24
N TRP A 44 2.76 1.03 -8.59
CA TRP A 44 3.17 0.77 -7.24
C TRP A 44 4.38 -0.13 -7.21
N TYR A 45 5.29 0.18 -6.30
CA TYR A 45 6.46 -0.60 -5.98
C TYR A 45 6.54 -0.83 -4.48
N SER A 46 7.16 -1.92 -4.07
CA SER A 46 7.68 -2.03 -2.71
C SER A 46 8.83 -1.05 -2.49
N ILE A 47 9.13 -0.71 -1.24
CA ILE A 47 10.32 0.09 -0.91
C ILE A 47 11.62 -0.56 -1.38
N GLU A 48 11.64 -1.88 -1.55
CA GLU A 48 12.76 -2.64 -2.13
C GLU A 48 12.87 -2.50 -3.66
N GLY A 49 12.04 -1.67 -4.30
CA GLY A 49 12.01 -1.46 -5.76
C GLY A 49 11.32 -2.57 -6.55
N LYS A 50 10.79 -3.60 -5.90
CA LYS A 50 10.06 -4.67 -6.60
C LYS A 50 8.65 -4.23 -6.95
N LYS A 51 8.24 -4.43 -8.20
CA LYS A 51 6.85 -4.28 -8.65
C LYS A 51 5.94 -5.20 -7.83
N ILE A 52 4.80 -4.70 -7.42
CA ILE A 52 3.84 -5.49 -6.65
C ILE A 52 2.83 -6.21 -7.53
N THR A 53 2.30 -7.31 -6.99
CA THR A 53 1.28 -8.12 -7.67
C THR A 53 -0.04 -7.36 -7.82
N ASP A 54 -0.82 -7.71 -8.85
CA ASP A 54 -2.10 -7.06 -9.16
C ASP A 54 -3.07 -7.07 -7.98
N TYR A 55 -3.14 -8.19 -7.24
CA TYR A 55 -3.98 -8.29 -6.04
C TYR A 55 -3.65 -7.21 -4.99
N ARG A 56 -2.36 -6.92 -4.76
CA ARG A 56 -1.93 -5.88 -3.83
C ARG A 56 -2.17 -4.50 -4.41
N LYS A 57 -1.90 -4.32 -5.70
CA LYS A 57 -2.13 -3.09 -6.45
C LYS A 57 -3.59 -2.62 -6.31
N THR A 58 -4.57 -3.51 -6.56
CA THR A 58 -5.99 -3.16 -6.44
C THR A 58 -6.36 -2.62 -5.05
N GLN A 59 -5.81 -3.20 -3.98
CA GLN A 59 -6.05 -2.72 -2.62
C GLN A 59 -5.42 -1.35 -2.36
N LEU A 60 -4.20 -1.12 -2.85
CA LEU A 60 -3.49 0.14 -2.70
C LEU A 60 -4.14 1.27 -3.50
N ASP A 61 -4.55 0.98 -4.75
CA ASP A 61 -5.29 1.92 -5.60
C ASP A 61 -6.60 2.34 -4.93
N LYS A 62 -7.30 1.39 -4.29
CA LYS A 62 -8.52 1.69 -3.53
C LYS A 62 -8.23 2.66 -2.38
N TRP A 63 -7.22 2.38 -1.56
CA TRP A 63 -6.87 3.27 -0.45
C TRP A 63 -6.40 4.64 -0.90
N LEU A 64 -5.65 4.72 -2.00
CA LEU A 64 -5.22 5.99 -2.57
C LEU A 64 -6.43 6.82 -3.04
N LYS A 65 -7.34 6.20 -3.79
CA LYS A 65 -8.57 6.87 -4.24
C LYS A 65 -9.43 7.35 -3.07
N ASP A 66 -9.57 6.55 -2.03
CA ASP A 66 -10.29 6.93 -0.83
C ASP A 66 -9.60 8.12 -0.15
N HIS A 67 -8.27 8.06 0.02
CA HIS A 67 -7.49 9.16 0.62
C HIS A 67 -7.57 10.47 -0.15
N GLN A 68 -7.45 10.43 -1.48
CA GLN A 68 -7.56 11.62 -2.34
C GLN A 68 -8.92 12.29 -2.21
N ARG A 69 -10.01 11.51 -2.10
CA ARG A 69 -11.36 12.04 -1.87
C ARG A 69 -11.49 12.79 -0.54
N PHE A 70 -10.72 12.42 0.48
CA PHE A 70 -10.81 13.05 1.81
C PHE A 70 -9.89 14.27 1.97
N ILE A 71 -8.80 14.38 1.20
CA ILE A 71 -7.81 15.46 1.35
C ILE A 71 -7.91 16.53 0.26
N GLU A 72 -8.36 16.20 -0.95
CA GLU A 72 -8.48 17.15 -2.08
C GLU A 72 -9.89 17.77 -2.18
N HIS A 73 -10.55 18.05 -1.05
CA HIS A 73 -11.78 18.86 -0.96
C HIS A 73 -11.58 20.06 -0.04
#